data_AF-A0A6J1WNK6-F1
#
_entry.id   AF-A0A6J1WNK6-F1
#
_cell.length_a   1.000
_cell.length_b   1.000
_cell.length_c   1.000
_cell.angle_alpha   90.00
_cell.angle_beta   90.00
_cell.angle_gamma   90.00
#
_symmetry.space_group_name_H-M   'P 1'
#
loop_
_entity.id
_entity.type
_entity.pdbx_description
1 polymer ?
#
loop_
_entity_poly.entity_id
_entity_poly.type
_entity_poly.pdbx_seq_one_letter_code
_entity_poly.pdbx_strand_id
1 'polypeptide(L)'
;MKTRTNLTELSINNIISLYDLCRFYRGYSESNRSPWCALFTNDELPLLEYSKDLQHYYRNGYGNAINPKLGELVLKDLYQSFNNTIQTNDRSFIAYFSHDSLIEMVYSALGLFQDHPRLTGSVRVKDRKWRTSLHTPFAANIIVVLNRCSTETEALVNQKYRVQFFINEIEFQLCDKKTCDWKSFEDKLKPFLNSSLDFCGTT
;
A
#
# COMPACT_ATOMS: atom_id res chain seq x y z
N MET A 1 -10.63 0.23 29.53
CA MET A 1 -11.30 -1.08 29.37
C MET A 1 -11.86 -1.68 30.66
N LYS A 2 -11.04 -2.05 31.67
CA LYS A 2 -11.50 -2.71 32.92
C LYS A 2 -12.59 -1.94 33.68
N THR A 3 -12.45 -0.63 33.79
CA THR A 3 -13.42 0.26 34.46
C THR A 3 -14.75 0.41 33.71
N ARG A 4 -14.82 0.05 32.43
CA ARG A 4 -16.02 0.19 31.58
C ARG A 4 -16.81 -1.10 31.42
N THR A 5 -16.16 -2.26 31.58
CA THR A 5 -16.78 -3.58 31.29
C THR A 5 -16.98 -4.45 32.53
N ASN A 6 -16.46 -4.06 33.70
CA ASN A 6 -16.39 -4.89 34.91
C ASN A 6 -15.72 -6.27 34.70
N LEU A 7 -14.94 -6.43 33.62
CA LEU A 7 -14.16 -7.64 33.37
C LEU A 7 -12.87 -7.59 34.20
N THR A 8 -12.73 -8.55 35.11
CA THR A 8 -11.61 -8.65 36.06
C THR A 8 -10.35 -9.21 35.40
N GLU A 9 -10.51 -10.14 34.46
CA GLU A 9 -9.43 -10.73 33.68
C GLU A 9 -9.68 -10.58 32.17
N LEU A 10 -8.72 -9.98 31.48
CA LEU A 10 -8.71 -9.82 30.02
C LEU A 10 -7.33 -10.25 29.52
N SER A 11 -7.30 -11.30 28.70
CA SER A 11 -6.07 -11.68 28.01
C SER A 11 -5.76 -10.70 26.87
N ILE A 12 -4.50 -10.68 26.41
CA ILE A 12 -4.09 -9.89 25.24
C ILE A 12 -4.94 -10.26 24.01
N ASN A 13 -5.24 -11.55 23.83
CA ASN A 13 -6.09 -12.02 22.74
C ASN A 13 -7.50 -11.43 22.82
N ASN A 14 -8.08 -11.31 24.01
CA ASN A 14 -9.39 -10.66 24.16
C ASN A 14 -9.34 -9.18 23.78
N ILE A 15 -8.26 -8.47 24.15
CA ILE A 15 -8.07 -7.06 23.80
C ILE A 15 -7.98 -6.88 22.28
N ILE A 16 -7.18 -7.73 21.61
CA ILE A 16 -7.06 -7.73 20.14
C ILE A 16 -8.40 -8.05 19.48
N SER A 17 -9.14 -9.05 19.97
CA SER A 17 -10.46 -9.38 19.43
C SER A 17 -11.46 -8.24 19.59
N LEU A 18 -11.44 -7.52 20.71
CA LEU A 18 -12.32 -6.36 20.93
C LEU A 18 -11.93 -5.16 20.05
N TYR A 19 -10.63 -4.99 19.78
CA TYR A 19 -10.14 -4.02 18.80
C TYR A 19 -10.59 -4.40 17.37
N ASP A 20 -10.52 -5.67 17.02
CA ASP A 20 -10.97 -6.18 15.74
C ASP A 20 -12.50 -6.02 15.60
N LEU A 21 -13.30 -6.29 16.64
CA LEU A 21 -14.73 -5.99 16.68
C LEU A 21 -15.02 -4.50 16.50
N CYS A 22 -14.23 -3.62 17.13
CA CYS A 22 -14.33 -2.17 16.93
C CYS A 22 -14.18 -1.80 15.44
N ARG A 23 -13.07 -2.19 14.80
CA ARG A 23 -12.79 -1.81 13.41
C ARG A 23 -13.74 -2.44 12.40
N PHE A 24 -14.08 -3.73 12.56
CA PHE A 24 -14.96 -4.43 11.61
C PHE A 24 -16.40 -3.94 11.71
N TYR A 25 -16.92 -3.78 12.93
CA TYR A 25 -18.27 -3.24 13.11
C TYR A 25 -18.35 -1.80 12.58
N ARG A 26 -17.31 -0.99 12.81
CA ARG A 26 -17.26 0.38 12.30
C ARG A 26 -17.29 0.43 10.77
N GLY A 27 -16.54 -0.46 10.11
CA GLY A 27 -16.49 -0.54 8.64
C GLY A 27 -17.78 -1.08 8.01
N TYR A 28 -18.57 -1.84 8.76
CA TYR A 28 -19.87 -2.35 8.32
C TYR A 28 -21.04 -1.40 8.63
N SER A 29 -20.97 -0.64 9.73
CA SER A 29 -22.07 0.21 10.19
C SER A 29 -22.31 1.40 9.26
N GLU A 30 -23.57 1.62 8.86
CA GLU A 30 -24.01 2.81 8.11
C GLU A 30 -23.62 4.13 8.80
N SER A 31 -23.59 4.13 10.14
CA SER A 31 -23.24 5.32 10.93
C SER A 31 -21.74 5.56 11.05
N ASN A 32 -20.90 4.65 10.55
CA ASN A 32 -19.44 4.63 10.76
C ASN A 32 -19.05 4.70 12.25
N ARG A 33 -19.90 4.19 13.15
CA ARG A 33 -19.68 4.10 14.59
C ARG A 33 -19.70 2.65 15.05
N SER A 34 -18.97 2.37 16.13
CA SER A 34 -18.98 1.06 16.77
C SER A 34 -18.97 1.22 18.29
N PRO A 35 -19.92 0.58 19.01
CA PRO A 35 -19.93 0.64 20.48
C PRO A 35 -18.69 -0.02 21.08
N TRP A 36 -18.09 -0.99 20.38
CA TRP A 36 -16.86 -1.65 20.81
C TRP A 36 -15.65 -0.69 20.81
N CYS A 37 -15.66 0.34 19.96
CA CYS A 37 -14.60 1.35 19.99
C CYS A 37 -14.64 2.20 21.26
N ALA A 38 -15.81 2.34 21.91
CA ALA A 38 -15.92 3.06 23.19
C ALA A 38 -15.23 2.34 24.35
N LEU A 39 -14.71 1.13 24.16
CA LEU A 39 -13.92 0.42 25.17
C LEU A 39 -12.47 0.94 25.28
N PHE A 40 -12.01 1.63 24.25
CA PHE A 40 -10.64 2.13 24.10
C PHE A 40 -10.59 3.66 24.25
N THR A 41 -9.48 4.14 24.77
CA THR A 41 -9.11 5.56 24.83
C THR A 41 -8.38 5.98 23.55
N ASN A 42 -8.27 7.30 23.35
CA ASN A 42 -7.51 7.87 22.23
C ASN A 42 -6.01 7.54 22.30
N ASP A 43 -5.48 7.16 23.46
CA ASP A 43 -4.08 6.76 23.63
C ASP A 43 -3.87 5.24 23.40
N GLU A 44 -4.88 4.42 23.69
CA GLU A 44 -4.84 2.97 23.46
C GLU A 44 -4.98 2.61 21.96
N LEU A 45 -5.83 3.33 21.22
CA LEU A 45 -6.06 3.02 19.80
C LEU A 45 -4.79 3.10 18.93
N PRO A 46 -3.94 4.14 19.02
CA PRO A 46 -2.69 4.19 18.26
C PRO A 46 -1.65 3.14 18.67
N LEU A 47 -1.74 2.58 19.89
CA LEU A 47 -0.88 1.45 20.29
C LEU A 47 -1.32 0.16 19.59
N LEU A 48 -2.64 -0.07 19.51
CA LEU A 48 -3.22 -1.22 18.81
C LEU A 48 -3.02 -1.11 17.29
N GLU A 49 -3.14 0.10 16.73
CA GLU A 49 -2.74 0.42 15.36
C GLU A 49 -1.27 0.06 15.12
N TYR A 50 -0.35 0.53 15.98
CA TYR A 50 1.07 0.23 15.84
C TYR A 50 1.35 -1.28 15.90
N SER A 51 0.65 -2.02 16.75
CA SER A 51 0.76 -3.48 16.81
C SER A 51 0.36 -4.13 15.48
N LYS A 52 -0.70 -3.66 14.81
CA LYS A 52 -1.09 -4.16 13.48
C LYS A 52 -0.11 -3.71 12.40
N ASP A 53 0.41 -2.48 12.46
CA ASP A 53 1.45 -2.02 11.53
C ASP A 53 2.69 -2.90 11.59
N LEU A 54 3.15 -3.27 12.78
CA LEU A 54 4.27 -4.18 12.94
C LEU A 54 3.95 -5.56 12.34
N GLN A 55 2.76 -6.11 12.61
CA GLN A 55 2.33 -7.38 12.03
C GLN A 55 2.43 -7.35 10.50
N HIS A 56 1.89 -6.30 9.86
CA HIS A 56 1.92 -6.15 8.41
C HIS A 56 3.32 -5.84 7.86
N TYR A 57 4.09 -4.99 8.54
CA TYR A 57 5.47 -4.68 8.18
C TYR A 57 6.33 -5.94 8.09
N TYR A 58 6.20 -6.83 9.08
CA TYR A 58 6.97 -8.07 9.12
C TYR A 58 6.42 -9.19 8.25
N ARG A 59 5.10 -9.23 8.06
CA ARG A 59 4.45 -10.28 7.26
C ARG A 59 4.45 -9.98 5.76
N ASN A 60 4.09 -8.76 5.36
CA ASN A 60 3.80 -8.37 3.98
C ASN A 60 4.72 -7.25 3.46
N GLY A 61 5.42 -6.55 4.36
CA GLY A 61 6.30 -5.44 4.03
C GLY A 61 7.79 -5.79 4.11
N TYR A 62 8.58 -4.81 4.53
CA TYR A 62 10.05 -4.86 4.59
C TYR A 62 10.67 -5.81 5.61
N GLY A 63 9.89 -6.45 6.49
CA GLY A 63 10.44 -7.41 7.43
C GLY A 63 10.78 -8.77 6.81
N ASN A 64 10.32 -9.05 5.59
CA ASN A 64 10.74 -10.22 4.82
C ASN A 64 11.16 -9.80 3.39
N ALA A 65 12.36 -10.19 2.99
CA ALA A 65 12.94 -9.84 1.68
C ALA A 65 12.20 -10.50 0.49
N ILE A 66 11.34 -11.49 0.73
CA ILE A 66 10.49 -12.09 -0.31
C ILE A 66 9.37 -11.15 -0.77
N ASN A 67 8.90 -10.28 0.12
CA ASN A 67 7.71 -9.47 -0.12
C ASN A 67 7.89 -8.44 -1.25
N PRO A 68 8.99 -7.65 -1.31
CA PRO A 68 9.27 -6.82 -2.47
C PRO A 68 9.27 -7.63 -3.77
N LYS A 69 9.94 -8.79 -3.82
CA LYS A 69 10.04 -9.63 -5.03
C LYS A 69 8.66 -10.05 -5.57
N LEU A 70 7.71 -10.35 -4.68
CA LEU A 70 6.34 -10.67 -5.07
C LEU A 70 5.62 -9.43 -5.65
N GLY A 71 5.84 -8.25 -5.07
CA GLY A 71 5.28 -6.99 -5.56
C GLY A 71 5.84 -6.55 -6.92
N GLU A 72 7.10 -6.88 -7.23
CA GLU A 72 7.74 -6.56 -8.51
C GLU A 72 6.98 -7.14 -9.72
N LEU A 73 6.31 -8.29 -9.57
CA LEU A 73 5.53 -8.92 -10.64
C LEU A 73 4.34 -8.06 -11.08
N VAL A 74 3.69 -7.37 -10.14
CA VAL A 74 2.59 -6.43 -10.45
C VAL A 74 3.14 -5.21 -11.19
N LEU A 75 4.32 -4.71 -10.78
CA LEU A 75 4.96 -3.57 -11.43
C LEU A 75 5.48 -3.90 -12.82
N LYS A 76 5.95 -5.14 -13.03
CA LYS A 76 6.30 -5.69 -14.34
C LYS A 76 5.09 -5.67 -15.27
N ASP A 77 3.95 -6.18 -14.82
CA ASP A 77 2.72 -6.19 -15.61
C ASP A 77 2.23 -4.76 -15.93
N LEU A 78 2.25 -3.86 -14.95
CA LEU A 78 1.91 -2.45 -15.15
C LEU A 78 2.77 -1.81 -16.25
N TYR A 79 4.09 -2.03 -16.20
CA TYR A 79 5.00 -1.52 -17.23
C TYR A 79 4.65 -2.11 -18.61
N GLN A 80 4.49 -3.43 -18.70
CA GLN A 80 4.23 -4.12 -19.97
C GLN A 80 2.91 -3.67 -20.59
N SER A 81 1.87 -3.51 -19.76
CA SER A 81 0.55 -3.02 -20.16
C SER A 81 0.64 -1.62 -20.77
N PHE A 82 1.32 -0.67 -20.10
CA PHE A 82 1.48 0.68 -20.62
C PHE A 82 2.37 0.73 -21.86
N ASN A 83 3.47 -0.02 -21.88
CA ASN A 83 4.33 -0.10 -23.05
C ASN A 83 3.58 -0.65 -24.27
N ASN A 84 2.73 -1.67 -24.08
CA ASN A 84 1.86 -2.19 -25.13
C ASN A 84 0.86 -1.14 -25.64
N THR A 85 0.16 -0.42 -24.74
CA THR A 85 -0.74 0.69 -25.10
C THR A 85 -0.02 1.79 -25.90
N ILE A 86 1.24 2.10 -25.57
CA ILE A 86 2.03 3.07 -26.34
C ILE A 86 2.36 2.55 -27.74
N GLN A 87 2.70 1.26 -27.87
CA GLN A 87 3.06 0.64 -29.15
C GLN A 87 1.85 0.47 -30.09
N THR A 88 0.70 0.04 -29.57
CA THR A 88 -0.50 -0.17 -30.39
C THR A 88 -1.37 1.08 -30.53
N ASN A 89 -1.19 2.06 -29.63
CA ASN A 89 -2.02 3.27 -29.52
C ASN A 89 -3.51 2.96 -29.24
N ASP A 90 -3.81 1.77 -28.69
CA ASP A 90 -5.14 1.38 -28.25
C ASP A 90 -5.43 1.87 -26.83
N ARG A 91 -6.68 2.30 -26.59
CA ARG A 91 -7.13 2.61 -25.23
C ARG A 91 -7.47 1.33 -24.50
N SER A 92 -6.91 1.16 -23.30
CA SER A 92 -7.16 0.01 -22.44
C SER A 92 -7.60 0.46 -21.05
N PHE A 93 -8.36 -0.39 -20.37
CA PHE A 93 -8.66 -0.30 -18.95
C PHE A 93 -8.42 -1.67 -18.33
N ILE A 94 -7.59 -1.71 -17.28
CA ILE A 94 -7.22 -2.94 -16.58
C ILE A 94 -7.53 -2.72 -15.10
N ALA A 95 -8.25 -3.65 -14.52
CA ALA A 95 -8.60 -3.63 -13.10
C ALA A 95 -8.22 -4.97 -12.45
N TYR A 96 -7.49 -4.87 -11.35
CA TYR A 96 -7.10 -6.00 -10.52
C TYR A 96 -7.75 -5.87 -9.15
N PHE A 97 -8.24 -6.98 -8.61
CA PHE A 97 -8.78 -7.07 -7.26
C PHE A 97 -7.91 -8.02 -6.46
N SER A 98 -7.44 -7.56 -5.31
CA SER A 98 -6.56 -8.32 -4.45
C SER A 98 -6.76 -7.95 -2.98
N HIS A 99 -5.84 -8.40 -2.14
CA HIS A 99 -5.79 -8.11 -0.72
C HIS A 99 -4.80 -7.00 -0.41
N ASP A 100 -4.97 -6.38 0.76
CA ASP A 100 -4.04 -5.44 1.38
C ASP A 100 -2.59 -5.95 1.35
N SER A 101 -2.38 -7.25 1.57
CA SER A 101 -1.06 -7.87 1.53
C SER A 101 -0.32 -7.67 0.21
N LEU A 102 -1.00 -7.77 -0.93
CA LEU A 102 -0.35 -7.57 -2.24
C LEU A 102 -0.05 -6.08 -2.48
N ILE A 103 -0.95 -5.19 -2.07
CA ILE A 103 -0.74 -3.74 -2.13
C ILE A 103 0.50 -3.35 -1.31
N GLU A 104 0.65 -3.90 -0.10
CA GLU A 104 1.81 -3.70 0.78
C GLU A 104 3.12 -4.21 0.16
N MET A 105 3.07 -5.36 -0.54
CA MET A 105 4.22 -5.87 -1.29
C MET A 105 4.59 -4.96 -2.46
N VAL A 106 3.61 -4.38 -3.17
CA VAL A 106 3.83 -3.40 -4.25
C VAL A 106 4.47 -2.12 -3.70
N TYR A 107 3.98 -1.58 -2.58
CA TYR A 107 4.63 -0.45 -1.92
C TYR A 107 6.07 -0.77 -1.53
N SER A 108 6.30 -1.99 -1.03
CA SER A 108 7.63 -2.42 -0.63
C SER A 108 8.59 -2.53 -1.81
N ALA A 109 8.12 -3.08 -2.95
CA ALA A 109 8.86 -3.16 -4.20
C ALA A 109 9.22 -1.78 -4.77
N LEU A 110 8.31 -0.81 -4.66
CA LEU A 110 8.56 0.58 -5.04
C LEU A 110 9.46 1.36 -4.05
N GLY A 111 9.85 0.76 -2.91
CA GLY A 111 10.63 1.45 -1.89
C GLY A 111 9.85 2.50 -1.10
N LEU A 112 8.51 2.43 -1.09
CA LEU A 112 7.64 3.40 -0.44
C LEU A 112 7.44 3.13 1.04
N PHE A 113 7.33 4.20 1.82
CA PHE A 113 7.00 4.15 3.25
C PHE A 113 8.00 3.35 4.11
N GLN A 114 9.23 3.16 3.64
CA GLN A 114 10.27 2.47 4.39
C GLN A 114 10.82 3.32 5.55
N ASP A 115 10.76 2.75 6.76
CA ASP A 115 11.29 3.34 7.98
C ASP A 115 12.79 3.04 8.18
N HIS A 116 13.52 4.05 8.64
CA HIS A 116 14.91 3.94 9.06
C HIS A 116 15.10 4.65 10.41
N PRO A 117 15.52 3.95 11.47
CA PRO A 117 15.76 2.50 11.57
C PRO A 117 14.48 1.65 11.37
N ARG A 118 14.65 0.33 11.17
CA ARG A 118 13.51 -0.60 11.02
C ARG A 118 12.59 -0.50 12.24
N LEU A 119 11.28 -0.62 12.00
CA LEU A 119 10.29 -0.60 13.09
C LEU A 119 10.49 -1.78 14.05
N THR A 120 10.24 -1.56 15.34
CA THR A 120 10.40 -2.59 16.38
C THR A 120 9.22 -2.56 17.35
N GLY A 121 8.96 -3.67 18.03
CA GLY A 121 7.87 -3.77 19.01
C GLY A 121 8.18 -3.19 20.39
N SER A 122 9.41 -2.76 20.66
CA SER A 122 9.84 -2.32 21.99
C SER A 122 9.28 -0.94 22.36
N VAL A 123 9.22 -0.02 21.39
CA VAL A 123 8.73 1.35 21.59
C VAL A 123 7.91 1.75 20.37
N ARG A 124 6.73 2.34 20.62
CA ARG A 124 5.91 2.92 19.55
C ARG A 124 6.63 4.08 18.87
N VAL A 125 6.93 3.93 17.59
CA VAL A 125 7.42 5.02 16.73
C VAL A 125 6.23 5.86 16.25
N LYS A 126 6.06 7.05 16.85
CA LYS A 126 4.91 7.92 16.56
C LYS A 126 4.89 8.40 15.12
N ASP A 127 6.05 8.78 14.56
CA ASP A 127 6.19 9.40 13.23
C ASP A 127 6.65 8.41 12.15
N ARG A 128 6.35 7.12 12.34
CA ARG A 128 6.63 6.07 11.35
C ARG A 128 5.97 6.38 10.00
N LYS A 129 6.64 5.98 8.93
CA LYS A 129 6.14 6.04 7.56
C LYS A 129 5.21 4.87 7.25
N TRP A 130 5.51 3.66 7.74
CA TRP A 130 4.66 2.49 7.54
C TRP A 130 3.44 2.53 8.47
N ARG A 131 2.29 2.92 7.91
CA ARG A 131 0.98 2.98 8.59
C ARG A 131 -0.11 2.39 7.71
N THR A 132 -0.53 1.16 7.98
CA THR A 132 -1.52 0.45 7.16
C THR A 132 -2.89 1.10 7.21
N SER A 133 -3.24 1.75 8.32
CA SER A 133 -4.47 2.54 8.44
C SER A 133 -4.60 3.68 7.41
N LEU A 134 -3.48 4.19 6.90
CA LEU A 134 -3.44 5.25 5.88
C LEU A 134 -3.23 4.68 4.47
N HIS A 135 -2.40 3.65 4.35
CA HIS A 135 -1.94 3.14 3.04
C HIS A 135 -2.77 1.98 2.51
N THR A 136 -3.24 1.11 3.41
CA THR A 136 -4.04 -0.08 3.11
C THR A 136 -5.30 -0.19 3.98
N PRO A 137 -6.15 0.87 4.05
CA PRO A 137 -7.47 0.76 4.67
C PRO A 137 -8.38 -0.23 3.92
N PHE A 138 -9.58 -0.49 4.46
CA PHE A 138 -10.60 -1.21 3.68
C PHE A 138 -10.87 -0.50 2.35
N ALA A 139 -10.95 -1.29 1.27
CA ALA A 139 -11.09 -0.81 -0.11
C ALA A 139 -9.92 0.08 -0.60
N ALA A 140 -8.72 -0.09 -0.01
CA ALA A 140 -7.51 0.55 -0.52
C ALA A 140 -7.29 0.26 -2.01
N ASN A 141 -6.77 1.25 -2.72
CA ASN A 141 -6.54 1.16 -4.16
C ASN A 141 -5.29 1.92 -4.58
N ILE A 142 -4.69 1.44 -5.67
CA ILE A 142 -3.65 2.13 -6.42
C ILE A 142 -4.20 2.32 -7.83
N ILE A 143 -4.27 3.57 -8.29
CA ILE A 143 -4.67 3.91 -9.65
C ILE A 143 -3.46 4.48 -10.35
N VAL A 144 -3.15 3.98 -11.54
CA VAL A 144 -2.07 4.50 -12.37
C VAL A 144 -2.65 4.86 -13.73
N VAL A 145 -2.45 6.10 -14.16
CA VAL A 145 -3.04 6.65 -15.39
C VAL A 145 -1.95 7.04 -16.37
N LEU A 146 -1.95 6.40 -17.53
CA LEU A 146 -1.14 6.79 -18.68
C LEU A 146 -1.89 7.85 -19.50
N ASN A 147 -1.35 9.06 -19.55
CA ASN A 147 -1.88 10.18 -20.31
C ASN A 147 -1.09 10.39 -21.59
N ARG A 148 -1.79 10.73 -22.68
CA ARG A 148 -1.19 11.17 -23.94
C ARG A 148 -1.37 12.68 -24.07
N CYS A 149 -0.28 13.42 -24.00
CA CYS A 149 -0.27 14.87 -24.15
C CYS A 149 -0.20 15.25 -25.64
N SER A 150 -1.03 16.21 -26.07
CA SER A 150 -0.90 16.88 -27.36
C SER A 150 0.05 18.06 -27.22
N THR A 151 1.29 17.92 -27.69
CA THR A 151 2.21 19.06 -27.85
C THR A 151 2.16 19.52 -29.30
N GLU A 152 1.98 20.82 -29.53
CA GLU A 152 1.94 21.44 -30.88
C GLU A 152 3.29 21.37 -31.61
N THR A 153 4.35 20.95 -30.93
CA THR A 153 5.69 20.70 -31.49
C THR A 153 6.05 19.23 -31.34
N GLU A 154 6.62 18.64 -32.40
CA GLU A 154 7.17 17.26 -32.53
C GLU A 154 8.36 16.95 -31.58
N ALA A 155 8.43 17.59 -30.42
CA ALA A 155 9.52 17.46 -29.49
C ALA A 155 9.38 16.18 -28.64
N LEU A 156 9.96 15.09 -29.15
CA LEU A 156 10.43 13.91 -28.42
C LEU A 156 9.32 13.04 -27.79
N VAL A 157 9.28 11.75 -28.17
CA VAL A 157 8.39 10.71 -27.61
C VAL A 157 8.34 10.73 -26.07
N ASN A 158 9.44 11.14 -25.41
CA ASN A 158 9.54 11.29 -23.96
C ASN A 158 8.58 12.33 -23.35
N GLN A 159 8.11 13.32 -24.12
CA GLN A 159 7.16 14.33 -23.63
C GLN A 159 5.70 13.99 -23.99
N LYS A 160 5.48 13.07 -24.92
CA LYS A 160 4.14 12.67 -25.40
C LYS A 160 3.34 11.90 -24.36
N TYR A 161 4.01 11.11 -23.52
CA TYR A 161 3.34 10.27 -22.52
C TYR A 161 3.76 10.65 -21.10
N ARG A 162 2.76 10.74 -20.22
CA ARG A 162 2.94 11.01 -18.80
C ARG A 162 2.16 10.04 -17.95
N VAL A 163 2.74 9.63 -16.83
CA VAL A 163 2.11 8.69 -15.89
C VAL A 163 1.80 9.41 -14.58
N GLN A 164 0.58 9.22 -14.10
CA GLN A 164 0.10 9.70 -12.80
C GLN A 164 -0.19 8.52 -11.89
N PHE A 165 0.17 8.64 -10.61
CA PHE A 165 -0.13 7.64 -9.58
C PHE A 165 -1.11 8.24 -8.58
N PHE A 166 -2.03 7.41 -8.11
CA PHE A 166 -2.92 7.73 -7.01
C PHE A 166 -2.91 6.58 -6.01
N ILE A 167 -2.82 6.91 -4.73
CA ILE A 167 -2.96 5.97 -3.62
C ILE A 167 -4.18 6.41 -2.84
N ASN A 168 -5.18 5.54 -2.71
CA ASN A 168 -6.46 5.83 -2.06
C ASN A 168 -7.05 7.15 -2.59
N GLU A 169 -7.17 7.23 -3.93
CA GLU A 169 -7.72 8.38 -4.67
C GLU A 169 -6.95 9.71 -4.53
N ILE A 170 -5.82 9.73 -3.82
CA ILE A 170 -4.99 10.92 -3.63
C ILE A 170 -3.79 10.86 -4.58
N GLU A 171 -3.53 11.95 -5.30
CA GLU A 171 -2.38 12.10 -6.19
C GLU A 171 -1.08 11.79 -5.41
N PHE A 172 -0.36 10.77 -5.86
CA PHE A 172 0.88 10.30 -5.25
C PHE A 172 2.08 10.65 -6.12
N GLN A 173 3.02 11.39 -5.54
CA GLN A 173 4.21 11.83 -6.24
C GLN A 173 5.30 10.74 -6.19
N LEU A 174 5.33 9.86 -7.19
CA LEU A 174 6.37 8.83 -7.34
C LEU A 174 7.68 9.37 -7.95
N CYS A 175 7.59 10.43 -8.76
CA CYS A 175 8.71 11.07 -9.46
C CYS A 175 8.98 12.49 -8.91
N ASP A 176 10.04 13.14 -9.38
CA ASP A 176 10.40 14.51 -8.93
C ASP A 176 9.31 15.55 -9.19
N LYS A 177 8.39 15.25 -10.11
CA LYS A 177 7.19 16.03 -10.41
C LYS A 177 5.95 15.18 -10.12
N LYS A 178 4.81 15.86 -9.98
CA LYS A 178 3.47 15.23 -9.82
C LYS A 178 3.18 14.11 -10.80
N THR A 179 3.61 14.29 -12.06
CA THR A 179 3.52 13.28 -13.10
C THR A 179 4.92 12.82 -13.49
N CYS A 180 5.12 11.52 -13.68
CA CYS A 180 6.32 11.00 -14.32
C CYS A 180 6.22 11.25 -15.84
N ASP A 181 7.28 11.73 -16.48
CA ASP A 181 7.43 11.51 -17.92
C ASP A 181 7.70 10.03 -18.21
N TRP A 182 7.53 9.61 -19.46
CA TRP A 182 7.69 8.20 -19.83
C TRP A 182 9.07 7.67 -19.44
N LYS A 183 10.13 8.43 -19.69
CA LYS A 183 11.50 8.02 -19.38
C LYS A 183 11.71 7.79 -17.88
N SER A 184 11.23 8.68 -17.03
CA SER A 184 11.31 8.55 -15.57
C SER A 184 10.51 7.35 -15.05
N PHE A 185 9.35 7.07 -15.67
CA PHE A 185 8.56 5.89 -15.37
C PHE A 185 9.30 4.60 -15.78
N GLU A 186 9.86 4.57 -16.99
CA GLU A 186 10.66 3.44 -17.46
C GLU A 186 11.86 3.17 -16.55
N ASP A 187 12.59 4.21 -16.15
CA ASP A 187 13.79 4.07 -15.32
C ASP A 187 13.46 3.48 -13.93
N LYS A 188 12.26 3.75 -13.41
CA LYS A 188 11.78 3.18 -12.15
C LYS A 188 11.28 1.74 -12.30
N LEU A 189 10.63 1.38 -13.41
CA LEU A 189 9.90 0.10 -13.53
C LEU A 189 10.58 -0.96 -14.40
N LYS A 190 11.45 -0.58 -15.35
CA LYS A 190 12.26 -1.53 -16.13
C LYS A 190 13.08 -2.49 -15.27
N PRO A 191 13.64 -2.10 -14.09
CA PRO A 191 14.33 -3.05 -13.21
C PRO A 191 13.48 -4.28 -12.85
N PHE A 192 12.16 -4.14 -12.80
CA PHE A 192 11.24 -5.22 -12.45
C PHE A 192 10.91 -6.18 -13.61
N LEU A 193 11.35 -5.91 -14.84
CA LEU A 193 11.06 -6.78 -15.99
C LEU A 193 11.65 -8.19 -15.86
N ASN A 194 12.78 -8.30 -15.14
CA ASN A 194 13.46 -9.56 -14.90
C ASN A 194 12.89 -10.36 -13.71
N SER A 195 11.84 -9.86 -13.06
CA SER A 195 11.22 -10.54 -11.91
C SER A 195 10.59 -11.86 -12.33
N SER A 196 10.83 -12.91 -11.53
CA SER A 196 10.30 -14.26 -11.70
C SER A 196 9.93 -14.86 -10.33
N LEU A 197 9.19 -15.97 -10.35
CA LEU A 197 8.81 -16.72 -9.15
C LEU A 197 9.76 -17.90 -8.85
N ASP A 198 10.92 -17.97 -9.51
CA ASP A 198 11.82 -19.13 -9.41
C ASP A 198 12.33 -19.36 -7.97
N PHE A 199 12.40 -18.28 -7.18
CA PHE A 199 12.78 -18.35 -5.76
C PHE A 199 11.75 -19.07 -4.87
N CYS A 200 10.53 -19.30 -5.34
CA CYS A 200 9.50 -20.03 -4.59
C CYS A 200 9.70 -21.55 -4.63
N GLY A 201 10.48 -22.06 -5.59
CA GLY A 201 10.70 -23.50 -5.79
C GLY A 201 12.02 -24.03 -5.26
N THR A 202 12.93 -23.15 -4.84
CA THR A 202 14.20 -23.53 -4.22
C THR A 202 13.99 -23.83 -2.74
N THR A 203 13.76 -25.09 -2.42
CA THR A 203 13.85 -25.66 -1.05
C THR A 203 15.29 -25.92 -0.65
#